data_AF-A0A1B6Z6A8-F1
#
_entry.id   AF-A0A1B6Z6A8-F1
#
_cell.length_a   1.000
_cell.length_b   1.000
_cell.length_c   1.000
_cell.angle_alpha   90.00
_cell.angle_beta   90.00
_cell.angle_gamma   90.00
#
_symmetry.space_group_name_H-M   'P 1'
#
loop_
_entity.id
_entity.type
_entity.pdbx_description
1 polymer ?
#
loop_
_entity_poly.entity_id
_entity_poly.type
_entity_poly.pdbx_seq_one_letter_code
_entity_poly.pdbx_strand_id
1 'polypeptide(L)' 'MDSGLAFTDDEIDPIKVRTGLFALITARLEDVHEVAVQGQSEKTENDQIASFVSDIRSALEEIHIHLDAIELIKSRNC' A
#
# COMPACT_ATOMS: atom_id res chain seq x y z
N MET A 1 -29.13 -29.64 -24.23
CA MET A 1 -28.47 -28.35 -24.48
C MET A 1 -27.89 -27.93 -23.16
N ASP A 2 -26.63 -28.29 -22.95
CA ASP A 2 -25.86 -27.93 -21.78
C ASP A 2 -25.32 -26.52 -22.05
N SER A 3 -25.99 -25.51 -21.50
CA SER A 3 -25.48 -24.15 -21.47
C SER A 3 -24.47 -24.07 -20.33
N GLY A 4 -23.30 -24.67 -20.54
CA GLY A 4 -22.13 -24.45 -19.73
C GLY A 4 -21.82 -22.97 -19.74
N LEU A 5 -22.23 -22.27 -18.68
CA LEU A 5 -21.64 -20.99 -18.30
C LEU A 5 -20.15 -21.27 -18.12
N ALA A 6 -19.37 -20.97 -19.15
CA ALA A 6 -17.95 -20.77 -19.00
C ALA A 6 -17.81 -19.64 -17.99
N PHE A 7 -17.56 -20.01 -16.73
CA PHE A 7 -16.93 -19.12 -15.77
C PHE A 7 -15.59 -18.78 -16.43
N THR A 8 -15.54 -17.65 -17.13
CA THR A 8 -14.28 -17.05 -17.50
C THR A 8 -13.62 -16.76 -16.16
N ASP A 9 -12.66 -17.59 -15.83
CA ASP A 9 -11.67 -17.33 -14.80
C ASP A 9 -11.13 -15.93 -15.14
N ASP A 10 -11.64 -14.90 -14.46
CA ASP A 10 -11.20 -13.52 -14.63
C ASP A 10 -9.79 -13.50 -14.06
N GLU A 11 -8.86 -13.95 -14.90
CA GLU A 11 -7.45 -14.07 -14.59
C GLU A 11 -7.01 -12.68 -14.13
N ILE A 12 -6.55 -12.60 -12.88
CA ILE A 12 -6.17 -11.35 -12.25
C ILE A 12 -5.07 -10.71 -13.11
N ASP A 13 -5.40 -9.62 -13.80
CA ASP A 13 -4.48 -8.91 -14.68
C ASP A 13 -3.26 -8.40 -13.87
N PRO A 14 -2.05 -8.94 -14.10
CA PRO A 14 -0.86 -8.57 -13.33
C PRO A 14 -0.48 -7.10 -13.47
N ILE A 15 -0.82 -6.47 -14.60
CA ILE A 15 -0.57 -5.04 -14.82
C ILE A 15 -1.47 -4.22 -13.89
N LYS A 16 -2.76 -4.55 -13.81
CA LYS A 16 -3.71 -3.84 -12.94
C LYS A 16 -3.34 -3.99 -11.48
N VAL A 17 -2.94 -5.18 -11.04
CA VAL A 17 -2.49 -5.40 -9.66
C VAL A 17 -1.25 -4.55 -9.37
N ARG A 18 -0.23 -4.58 -10.23
CA ARG A 18 0.97 -3.77 -10.05
C ARG A 18 0.66 -2.27 -9.97
N THR A 19 -0.19 -1.75 -10.86
CA THR A 19 -0.58 -0.33 -10.83
C THR A 19 -1.37 0.02 -9.56
N GLY A 20 -2.22 -0.89 -9.07
CA GLY A 20 -2.94 -0.72 -7.81
C GLY A 20 -2.00 -0.67 -6.60
N LEU A 21 -1.00 -1.56 -6.55
CA LEU A 21 0.01 -1.58 -5.48
C LEU A 21 0.83 -0.29 -5.45
N PHE A 22 1.23 0.25 -6.60
CA PHE A 22 1.88 1.57 -6.65
C PHE A 22 0.97 2.70 -6.16
N ALA A 23 -0.32 2.67 -6.47
CA ALA A 23 -1.27 3.67 -5.96
C ALA A 23 -1.42 3.59 -4.43
N LEU A 24 -1.43 2.38 -3.86
CA LEU A 24 -1.46 2.18 -2.41
C LEU A 24 -0.17 2.68 -1.73
N ILE A 25 0.99 2.44 -2.35
CA ILE A 25 2.27 3.00 -1.88
C ILE A 25 2.23 4.52 -1.88
N THR A 26 1.74 5.15 -2.96
CA THR A 26 1.61 6.61 -3.04
C THR A 26 0.75 7.16 -1.90
N ALA A 27 -0.43 6.56 -1.66
CA ALA A 27 -1.31 6.99 -0.58
C ALA A 27 -0.61 6.94 0.79
N ARG A 28 0.14 5.86 1.07
CA ARG A 28 0.89 5.75 2.33
C ARG A 28 2.04 6.73 2.46
N LEU A 29 2.71 7.05 1.36
CA LEU A 29 3.74 8.10 1.36
C LEU A 29 3.13 9.47 1.63
N GLU A 30 1.93 9.75 1.12
CA GLU A 30 1.17 10.97 1.42
C GLU A 30 0.75 11.03 2.89
N ASP A 31 0.24 9.92 3.46
CA ASP A 31 -0.10 9.82 4.88
C ASP A 31 1.13 10.10 5.77
N VAL A 32 2.27 9.46 5.48
CA VAL A 32 3.54 9.68 6.19
C VAL A 32 4.01 11.12 6.07
N HIS A 33 3.88 11.71 4.89
CA HIS A 33 4.23 13.11 4.67
C HIS A 33 3.39 14.03 5.55
N GLU A 34 2.07 13.85 5.59
CA GLU A 34 1.17 14.67 6.40
C GLU A 34 1.53 14.56 7.89
N VAL A 35 1.72 13.35 8.42
CA VAL A 35 2.11 13.12 9.81
C VAL A 35 3.46 13.78 10.12
N ALA A 36 4.44 13.66 9.21
CA ALA A 36 5.74 14.30 9.37
C ALA A 36 5.66 15.84 9.35
N VAL A 37 4.74 16.43 8.58
CA VAL A 37 4.46 17.87 8.62
C VAL A 37 3.82 18.26 9.95
N GLN A 38 2.85 17.48 10.44
CA GLN A 38 2.22 17.74 11.76
C GLN A 38 3.25 17.70 12.89
N GLY A 39 4.18 16.74 12.85
CA GLY A 39 5.27 16.60 13.82
C GLY A 39 6.22 17.81 13.89
N GLN A 40 6.28 18.66 12.85
CA GLN A 40 7.11 19.88 12.83
C GLN A 40 6.48 21.05 13.59
N SER A 41 5.21 20.95 14.00
CA SER A 41 4.54 22.00 14.75
C SER A 41 5.19 22.23 16.11
N GLU A 42 5.46 23.50 16.44
CA GLU A 42 5.98 23.92 17.76
C GLU A 42 5.02 23.61 18.92
N LYS A 43 3.77 23.25 18.61
CA LYS A 43 2.71 22.92 19.59
C LYS A 43 2.51 21.43 19.79
N THR A 44 3.30 20.58 19.13
CA THR A 44 3.16 19.14 19.23
C THR A 44 3.56 18.65 20.63
N GLU A 45 2.66 17.97 21.31
CA GLU A 45 2.88 17.39 22.64
C GLU A 45 3.56 16.01 22.56
N ASN A 46 4.25 15.59 23.62
CA ASN A 46 5.00 14.32 23.63
C ASN A 46 4.13 13.09 23.32
N ASP A 47 2.89 13.06 23.78
CA ASP A 47 1.96 11.95 23.50
C ASP A 47 1.55 11.92 22.02
N GLN A 48 1.47 13.10 21.38
CA GLN A 48 1.24 13.21 19.93
C GLN A 48 2.46 12.73 19.14
N ILE A 49 3.68 13.03 19.60
CA ILE A 49 4.91 12.51 18.98
C ILE A 49 4.93 10.99 18.98
N ALA A 50 4.54 10.35 20.10
CA ALA A 50 4.46 8.90 20.17
C ALA A 50 3.47 8.31 19.15
N SER A 51 2.29 8.94 19.00
CA SER A 51 1.32 8.57 17.96
C SER A 51 1.91 8.73 16.57
N PHE A 52 2.49 9.89 16.25
CA PHE A 52 3.08 10.16 14.94
C PHE A 52 4.17 9.15 14.56
N VAL A 53 5.04 8.80 15.51
CA VAL A 53 6.07 7.76 15.29
C VAL A 53 5.43 6.39 15.03
N SER A 54 4.35 6.06 15.73
CA SER A 54 3.60 4.82 15.51
C SER A 54 2.93 4.80 14.13
N ASP A 55 2.29 5.90 13.74
CA ASP A 55 1.58 6.04 12.47
C ASP A 55 2.56 5.92 11.28
N ILE A 56 3.71 6.60 11.36
CA ILE A 56 4.78 6.51 10.37
C ILE A 56 5.29 5.06 10.25
N ARG A 57 5.52 4.37 11.37
CA ARG A 57 5.98 2.97 11.35
C ARG A 57 4.97 2.03 10.69
N SER A 58 3.68 2.19 11.02
CA SER A 58 2.62 1.39 10.42
C SER A 58 2.57 1.59 8.90
N ALA A 59 2.62 2.83 8.43
CA ALA A 59 2.60 3.13 7.01
C ALA A 59 3.84 2.59 6.28
N LEU A 60 5.03 2.62 6.90
CA LEU A 60 6.24 2.01 6.35
C LEU A 60 6.15 0.48 6.25
N GLU A 61 5.55 -0.18 7.24
CA GLU A 61 5.29 -1.62 7.19
C GLU A 61 4.33 -1.97 6.04
N GLU A 62 3.24 -1.22 5.88
CA GLU A 62 2.33 -1.38 4.75
C GLU A 62 3.02 -1.16 3.40
N ILE A 63 3.88 -0.14 3.28
CA ILE A 63 4.68 0.08 2.06
C ILE A 63 5.56 -1.13 1.75
N HIS A 64 6.25 -1.70 2.73
CA HIS A 64 7.06 -2.90 2.52
C HIS A 64 6.23 -4.09 2.04
N ILE A 65 5.05 -4.32 2.63
CA ILE A 65 4.14 -5.39 2.18
C ILE A 65 3.74 -5.21 0.71
N HIS A 66 3.43 -3.98 0.29
CA HIS A 66 3.08 -3.70 -1.11
C HIS A 66 4.29 -3.89 -2.05
N LEU A 67 5.50 -3.51 -1.63
CA LEU A 67 6.72 -3.72 -2.39
C LEU A 67 7.01 -5.23 -2.58
N ASP A 68 6.93 -6.02 -1.50
CA ASP A 68 7.09 -7.47 -1.55
C ASP A 68 6.07 -8.10 -2.51
N ALA A 69 4.82 -7.64 -2.48
CA ALA A 69 3.80 -8.10 -3.42
C ALA A 69 4.14 -7.78 -4.89
N ILE A 70 4.69 -6.59 -5.17
CA ILE A 70 5.17 -6.23 -6.52
C ILE A 70 6.30 -7.17 -6.96
N GLU A 71 7.25 -7.49 -6.08
CA GLU A 71 8.34 -8.41 -6.37
C GLU A 71 7.86 -9.83 -6.65
N LEU A 72 6.89 -10.33 -5.86
CA LEU A 72 6.26 -11.62 -6.09
C LEU A 72 5.58 -11.68 -7.47
N ILE A 73 4.82 -10.65 -7.84
CA ILE A 73 4.18 -10.57 -9.17
C ILE A 73 5.23 -10.55 -10.29
N LYS A 74 6.34 -9.84 -10.11
CA LYS A 74 7.45 -9.85 -11.07
C LYS A 74 8.03 -11.25 -11.24
N SER A 75 8.30 -11.96 -10.13
CA SER A 75 8.91 -13.29 -10.15
C SER A 75 8.04 -14.37 -10.79
N ARG A 76 6.70 -14.22 -10.76
CA ARG A 76 5.74 -15.16 -11.36
C ARG A 76 5.57 -15.00 -12.88
N ASN A 77 6.07 -13.90 -13.45
CA ASN A 77 6.01 -13.60 -14.88
C ASN A 77 7.36 -13.90 -15.60
N CYS A 78 8.29 -14.62 -14.95
CA CYS A 78 9.57 -15.07 -15.51
C CYS A 78 9.62 -16.59 -15.66
#